data_AF-A0A672HPZ7-F1
#
_entry.id   AF-A0A672HPZ7-F1
#
_cell.length_a   1.000
_cell.length_b   1.000
_cell.length_c   1.000
_cell.angle_alpha   90.00
_cell.angle_beta   90.00
_cell.angle_gamma   90.00
#
_symmetry.space_group_name_H-M   'P 1'
#
loop_
_entity.id
_entity.type
_entity.pdbx_description
1 polymer ?
#
loop_
_entity_poly.entity_id
_entity_poly.type
_entity_poly.pdbx_seq_one_letter_code
_entity_poly.pdbx_strand_id
1 'polypeptide(L)'
;MSHTEDNEGKSRGHGSDLYLSVPPACLPIVYHPDYNITFMGMEKLHPFDAGKWGKVIHFLREEQLVTDGNIVEAREATEDDLLVVHTKRYLSRLKWSLVVATITEIPPLMFLPNFLVQRKVLRPLRTQTGGTIMAGKLAVDRGWAINVGGGFHHCSSEKGGGFCAYADITLAIKFLFQRVDGVSRATIIDLDAHQGNGHERDFLDDQRVFIMDMYNRYIYPGDGYAKRAIKRKVELDWGTEDAEYLQKVELHCEGALNEVRPDIIVYNAGTDILEGDPLGGLSITPQGIVKRDELVFRAARRRGVPILMVTSGGYQKRTARIIADSILNLQRQGLIGAEAADGEGSSSLATHMACSAGSAGSKHSAV
;
A
#
# COMPACT_ATOMS: atom_id res chain seq x y z
N MET A 1 -55.43 -7.23 10.56
CA MET A 1 -54.45 -6.33 11.21
C MET A 1 -53.08 -6.88 10.89
N SER A 2 -52.49 -6.32 9.84
CA SER A 2 -51.23 -6.71 9.22
C SER A 2 -50.14 -5.74 9.67
N HIS A 3 -49.07 -6.24 10.25
CA HIS A 3 -47.80 -5.51 10.36
C HIS A 3 -46.66 -6.51 10.15
N THR A 4 -46.30 -6.68 8.88
CA THR A 4 -44.95 -7.07 8.45
C THR A 4 -44.16 -5.77 8.32
N GLU A 5 -43.19 -5.57 9.20
CA GLU A 5 -42.19 -4.51 9.03
C GLU A 5 -41.05 -5.09 8.17
N ASP A 6 -41.07 -4.74 6.89
CA ASP A 6 -39.96 -4.90 5.96
C ASP A 6 -38.83 -3.96 6.37
N ASN A 7 -37.77 -4.51 6.96
CA ASN A 7 -36.52 -3.79 7.19
C ASN A 7 -35.60 -3.98 5.98
N GLU A 8 -36.00 -3.45 4.83
CA GLU A 8 -35.10 -3.22 3.71
C GLU A 8 -34.17 -2.05 4.06
N GLY A 9 -33.02 -2.39 4.64
CA GLY A 9 -31.90 -1.48 4.80
C GLY A 9 -31.39 -1.04 3.43
N LYS A 10 -31.95 0.06 2.90
CA LYS A 10 -31.36 0.83 1.81
C LYS A 10 -29.93 1.22 2.19
N SER A 11 -28.96 0.48 1.64
CA SER A 11 -27.57 0.92 1.52
C SER A 11 -27.57 2.25 0.78
N ARG A 12 -27.56 3.35 1.54
CA ARG A 12 -27.15 4.65 0.99
C ARG A 12 -25.68 4.47 0.62
N GLY A 13 -25.40 4.26 -0.66
CA GLY A 13 -24.05 4.34 -1.18
C GLY A 13 -23.51 5.71 -0.83
N HIS A 14 -22.65 5.79 0.20
CA HIS A 14 -21.92 7.01 0.49
C HIS A 14 -20.90 7.12 -0.64
N GLY A 15 -21.08 8.11 -1.51
CA GLY A 15 -20.18 8.39 -2.63
C GLY A 15 -18.84 8.84 -2.07
N SER A 16 -17.79 8.09 -2.36
CA SER A 16 -16.42 8.44 -2.00
C SER A 16 -15.77 9.18 -3.15
N ASP A 17 -15.16 10.33 -2.88
CA ASP A 17 -14.47 11.15 -3.88
C ASP A 17 -12.96 10.88 -3.94
N LEU A 18 -12.49 9.77 -3.34
CA LEU A 18 -11.08 9.36 -3.32
C LEU A 18 -10.59 8.78 -4.65
N TYR A 19 -11.47 8.22 -5.48
CA TYR A 19 -11.10 7.73 -6.82
C TYR A 19 -11.26 8.84 -7.85
N LEU A 20 -10.13 9.30 -8.38
CA LEU A 20 -10.06 10.37 -9.36
C LEU A 20 -9.87 9.83 -10.77
N SER A 21 -10.46 10.54 -11.73
CA SER A 21 -10.07 10.38 -13.12
C SER A 21 -8.68 10.99 -13.30
N VAL A 22 -7.67 10.14 -13.47
CA VAL A 22 -6.27 10.55 -13.64
C VAL A 22 -5.91 10.51 -15.13
N PRO A 23 -5.33 11.58 -15.70
CA PRO A 23 -4.86 11.57 -17.09
C PRO A 23 -3.81 10.47 -17.36
N PRO A 24 -3.78 9.87 -18.56
CA PRO A 24 -2.76 8.86 -18.90
C PRO A 24 -1.31 9.36 -18.81
N ALA A 25 -1.10 10.67 -18.98
CA ALA A 25 0.22 11.30 -18.90
C ALA A 25 0.78 11.38 -17.47
N CYS A 26 -0.06 11.29 -16.44
CA CYS A 26 0.42 11.27 -15.05
C CYS A 26 0.97 9.87 -14.72
N LEU A 27 2.13 9.82 -14.08
CA LEU A 27 2.67 8.59 -13.51
C LEU A 27 1.80 8.15 -12.32
N PRO A 28 1.60 6.84 -12.11
CA PRO A 28 0.98 6.26 -10.90
C PRO A 28 1.72 6.49 -9.57
N ILE A 29 2.35 7.66 -9.40
CA ILE A 29 3.02 8.08 -8.17
C ILE A 29 2.10 9.08 -7.47
N VAL A 30 1.67 8.76 -6.26
CA VAL A 30 0.68 9.51 -5.48
C VAL A 30 1.36 10.25 -4.33
N TYR A 31 1.08 11.55 -4.20
CA TYR A 31 1.61 12.41 -3.15
C TYR A 31 0.71 13.62 -2.93
N HIS A 32 0.80 14.25 -1.75
CA HIS A 32 0.27 15.59 -1.52
C HIS A 32 1.21 16.38 -0.59
N PRO A 33 1.43 17.69 -0.80
CA PRO A 33 2.31 18.50 0.06
C PRO A 33 2.00 18.41 1.57
N ASP A 34 0.72 18.32 1.93
CA ASP A 34 0.23 18.12 3.30
C ASP A 34 0.59 16.75 3.92
N TYR A 35 1.23 15.83 3.20
CA TYR A 35 1.73 14.59 3.81
C TYR A 35 2.72 14.85 4.94
N ASN A 36 3.48 15.95 4.84
CA ASN A 36 4.52 16.27 5.80
C ASN A 36 3.91 16.85 7.08
N ILE A 37 4.21 16.23 8.22
CA ILE A 37 3.76 16.70 9.53
C ILE A 37 4.80 17.73 10.03
N THR A 38 4.49 19.02 9.90
CA THR A 38 5.37 20.09 10.39
C THR A 38 4.92 20.57 11.75
N PHE A 39 5.82 20.58 12.74
CA PHE A 39 5.49 20.96 14.10
C PHE A 39 6.50 21.93 14.73
N MET A 40 6.70 23.08 14.07
CA MET A 40 7.49 24.20 14.60
C MET A 40 8.90 23.79 15.11
N GLY A 41 9.51 22.74 14.54
CA GLY A 41 10.81 22.21 14.92
C GLY A 41 10.79 21.01 15.87
N MET A 42 9.65 20.71 16.51
CA MET A 42 9.50 19.57 17.42
C MET A 42 9.40 18.23 16.69
N GLU A 43 9.16 18.23 15.37
CA GLU A 43 9.29 17.04 14.53
C GLU A 43 10.70 16.42 14.57
N LYS A 44 11.72 17.19 14.99
CA LYS A 44 13.11 16.72 15.14
C LYS A 44 13.36 15.91 16.43
N LEU A 45 12.41 15.91 17.37
CA LEU A 45 12.51 15.18 18.65
C LEU A 45 11.92 13.76 18.58
N HIS A 46 11.36 13.39 17.43
CA HIS A 46 10.75 12.09 17.21
C HIS A 46 11.57 11.31 16.17
N PRO A 47 11.74 9.99 16.30
CA PRO A 47 12.49 9.18 15.32
C PRO A 47 11.90 9.28 13.90
N PHE A 48 10.59 9.51 13.78
CA PHE A 48 9.94 9.71 12.48
C PHE A 48 10.26 11.08 11.85
N ASP A 49 10.99 11.06 10.73
CA ASP A 49 11.23 12.24 9.88
C ASP A 49 9.93 12.64 9.18
N ALA A 50 9.20 13.56 9.81
CA ALA A 50 7.92 14.01 9.34
C ALA A 50 7.95 14.81 8.01
N GLY A 51 9.14 15.12 7.48
CA GLY A 51 9.36 15.70 6.16
C GLY A 51 9.88 14.71 5.10
N LYS A 52 9.92 13.41 5.42
CA LYS A 52 10.48 12.35 4.56
C LYS A 52 9.87 12.36 3.15
N TRP A 53 8.55 12.51 3.06
CA TRP A 53 7.81 12.39 1.80
C TRP A 53 8.09 13.53 0.83
N GLY A 54 8.14 14.77 1.32
CA GLY A 54 8.54 15.92 0.51
C GLY A 54 9.98 15.80 -0.01
N LYS A 55 10.89 15.22 0.78
CA LYS A 55 12.28 14.97 0.37
C LYS A 55 12.37 13.91 -0.73
N VAL A 56 11.61 12.82 -0.63
CA VAL A 56 11.53 11.80 -1.70
C VAL A 56 11.11 12.47 -3.01
N ILE A 57 10.02 13.23 -2.99
CA ILE A 57 9.52 13.92 -4.19
C ILE A 57 10.54 14.94 -4.71
N HIS A 58 11.23 15.65 -3.84
CA HIS A 58 12.30 16.56 -4.23
C HIS A 58 13.42 15.84 -4.99
N PHE A 59 13.95 14.72 -4.48
CA PHE A 59 14.97 13.95 -5.19
C PHE A 59 14.46 13.40 -6.53
N LEU A 60 13.21 12.92 -6.60
CA LEU A 60 12.64 12.46 -7.87
C LEU A 60 12.46 13.59 -8.90
N ARG A 61 12.27 14.84 -8.45
CA ARG A 61 12.24 16.02 -9.32
C ARG A 61 13.61 16.41 -9.82
N GLU A 62 14.63 16.36 -8.97
CA GLU A 62 16.02 16.62 -9.36
C GLU A 62 16.47 15.68 -10.49
N GLU A 63 16.03 14.42 -10.43
CA GLU A 63 16.31 13.38 -11.41
C GLU A 63 15.29 13.36 -12.57
N GLN A 64 14.40 14.35 -12.63
CA GLN A 64 13.42 14.57 -13.70
C GLN A 64 12.41 13.43 -13.94
N LEU A 65 12.26 12.50 -13.00
CA LEU A 65 11.23 11.46 -13.09
C LEU A 65 9.83 12.05 -12.87
N VAL A 66 9.69 12.94 -11.89
CA VAL A 66 8.41 13.57 -11.55
C VAL A 66 8.47 15.09 -11.70
N THR A 67 7.32 15.67 -12.05
CA THR A 67 7.05 17.10 -12.16
C THR A 67 5.68 17.36 -11.54
N ASP A 68 5.32 18.63 -11.30
CA ASP A 68 3.98 18.98 -10.80
C ASP A 68 2.86 18.57 -11.78
N GLY A 69 3.16 18.41 -13.08
CA GLY A 69 2.20 18.04 -14.11
C GLY A 69 2.01 16.53 -14.32
N ASN A 70 2.89 15.68 -13.77
CA ASN A 70 2.83 14.23 -13.98
C ASN A 70 2.66 13.41 -12.70
N ILE A 71 2.55 14.04 -11.53
CA ILE A 71 2.27 13.37 -10.27
C ILE A 71 0.76 13.34 -9.99
N VAL A 72 0.28 12.32 -9.30
CA VAL A 72 -1.13 12.26 -8.86
C VAL A 72 -1.26 12.85 -7.47
N GLU A 73 -2.14 13.83 -7.34
CA GLU A 73 -2.41 14.47 -6.06
C GLU A 73 -3.39 13.64 -5.21
N ALA A 74 -3.00 13.33 -3.97
CA ALA A 74 -3.84 12.59 -3.03
C ALA A 74 -4.94 13.47 -2.41
N ARG A 75 -6.10 12.87 -2.11
CA ARG A 75 -7.20 13.52 -1.38
C ARG A 75 -7.26 13.06 0.07
N GLU A 76 -7.73 13.93 0.95
CA GLU A 76 -8.01 13.60 2.35
C GLU A 76 -9.17 12.60 2.43
N ALA A 77 -8.95 11.46 3.09
CA ALA A 77 -10.02 10.53 3.43
C ALA A 77 -11.02 11.16 4.40
N THR A 78 -12.30 11.13 4.06
CA THR A 78 -13.39 11.66 4.89
C THR A 78 -13.71 10.70 6.05
N GLU A 79 -14.51 11.15 7.02
CA GLU A 79 -14.99 10.24 8.08
C GLU A 79 -15.78 9.05 7.51
N ASP A 80 -16.58 9.28 6.46
CA ASP A 80 -17.35 8.22 5.79
C ASP A 80 -16.45 7.21 5.06
N ASP A 81 -15.35 7.68 4.46
CA ASP A 81 -14.34 6.80 3.87
C ASP A 81 -13.68 5.92 4.93
N LEU A 82 -13.32 6.51 6.06
CA LEU A 82 -12.67 5.81 7.17
C LEU A 82 -13.62 4.78 7.82
N LEU A 83 -14.93 5.05 7.84
CA LEU A 83 -15.95 4.14 8.39
C LEU A 83 -16.12 2.84 7.59
N VAL A 84 -15.51 2.70 6.42
CA VAL A 84 -15.46 1.42 5.68
C VAL A 84 -14.71 0.35 6.46
N VAL A 85 -13.71 0.74 7.26
CA VAL A 85 -12.91 -0.18 8.10
C VAL A 85 -13.00 0.18 9.57
N HIS A 86 -12.89 1.46 9.91
CA HIS A 86 -12.82 1.88 11.30
C HIS A 86 -14.18 1.92 11.97
N THR A 87 -14.21 1.55 13.25
CA THR A 87 -15.42 1.73 14.04
C THR A 87 -15.66 3.20 14.39
N LYS A 88 -16.94 3.61 14.44
CA LYS A 88 -17.34 4.94 14.95
C LYS A 88 -16.74 5.22 16.33
N ARG A 89 -16.66 4.19 17.17
CA ARG A 89 -16.03 4.26 18.50
C ARG A 89 -14.56 4.66 18.40
N TYR A 90 -13.78 4.01 17.55
CA TYR A 90 -12.36 4.32 17.37
C TYR A 90 -12.16 5.73 16.80
N LEU A 91 -12.87 6.10 15.73
CA LEU A 91 -12.76 7.45 15.14
C LEU A 91 -13.14 8.54 16.14
N SER A 92 -14.14 8.30 16.99
CA SER A 92 -14.52 9.23 18.07
C SER A 92 -13.41 9.40 19.11
N ARG A 93 -12.58 8.37 19.36
CA ARG A 93 -11.43 8.47 20.27
C ARG A 93 -10.32 9.35 19.70
N LEU A 94 -10.11 9.33 18.38
CA LEU A 94 -9.12 10.18 17.71
C LEU A 94 -9.43 11.69 17.83
N LYS A 95 -10.63 12.07 18.28
CA LYS A 95 -10.98 13.46 18.62
C LYS A 95 -10.25 13.95 19.87
N TRP A 96 -9.61 13.07 20.66
CA TRP A 96 -8.88 13.44 21.88
C TRP A 96 -7.36 13.50 21.65
N SER A 97 -6.73 14.64 21.95
CA SER A 97 -5.29 14.83 21.75
C SER A 97 -4.44 13.81 22.51
N LEU A 98 -4.89 13.39 23.70
CA LEU A 98 -4.22 12.34 24.49
C LEU A 98 -4.12 11.03 23.71
N VAL A 99 -5.20 10.62 23.04
CA VAL A 99 -5.22 9.38 22.25
C VAL A 99 -4.26 9.49 21.07
N VAL A 100 -4.28 10.63 20.36
CA VAL A 100 -3.35 10.86 19.24
C VAL A 100 -1.91 10.84 19.72
N ALA A 101 -1.59 11.52 20.83
CA ALA A 101 -0.26 11.57 21.41
C ALA A 101 0.28 10.16 21.76
N THR A 102 -0.59 9.28 22.28
CA THR A 102 -0.24 7.88 22.57
C THR A 102 0.02 7.09 21.29
N ILE A 103 -0.86 7.22 20.28
CA ILE A 103 -0.72 6.48 19.01
C ILE A 103 0.54 6.89 18.25
N THR A 104 0.81 8.19 18.21
CA THR A 104 1.97 8.75 17.50
C THR A 104 3.24 8.76 18.35
N GLU A 105 3.18 8.33 19.62
CA GLU A 105 4.27 8.39 20.59
C GLU A 105 4.96 9.76 20.68
N ILE A 106 4.17 10.83 20.58
CA ILE A 106 4.65 12.21 20.75
C ILE A 106 3.91 12.79 21.96
N PRO A 107 4.41 12.56 23.20
CA PRO A 107 3.78 13.07 24.41
C PRO A 107 3.45 14.57 24.38
N PRO A 108 4.30 15.46 23.82
CA PRO A 108 3.98 16.89 23.73
C PRO A 108 2.66 17.23 23.03
N LEU A 109 2.13 16.38 22.13
CA LEU A 109 0.85 16.63 21.47
C LEU A 109 -0.33 16.73 22.44
N MET A 110 -0.23 16.12 23.63
CA MET A 110 -1.30 16.17 24.64
C MET A 110 -1.59 17.58 25.14
N PHE A 111 -0.59 18.47 25.11
CA PHE A 111 -0.70 19.84 25.60
C PHE A 111 -1.12 20.84 24.52
N LEU A 112 -1.28 20.39 23.28
CA LEU A 112 -1.66 21.26 22.19
C LEU A 112 -3.17 21.44 22.09
N PRO A 113 -3.63 22.64 21.66
CA PRO A 113 -5.00 22.83 21.25
C PRO A 113 -5.43 21.74 20.25
N ASN A 114 -6.54 21.07 20.55
CA ASN A 114 -6.96 19.88 19.80
C ASN A 114 -7.11 20.15 18.30
N PHE A 115 -7.63 21.32 17.91
CA PHE A 115 -7.75 21.68 16.49
C PHE A 115 -6.41 21.68 15.75
N LEU A 116 -5.29 21.96 16.42
CA LEU A 116 -3.95 21.86 15.82
C LEU A 116 -3.55 20.41 15.63
N VAL A 117 -3.78 19.54 16.61
CA VAL A 117 -3.53 18.09 16.48
C VAL A 117 -4.34 17.51 15.32
N GLN A 118 -5.62 17.84 15.24
CA GLN A 118 -6.49 17.41 14.14
C GLN A 118 -5.97 17.88 12.79
N ARG A 119 -5.57 19.16 12.67
CA ARG A 119 -5.17 19.77 11.40
C ARG A 119 -3.74 19.46 10.97
N LYS A 120 -2.80 19.35 11.91
CA LYS A 120 -1.36 19.23 11.63
C LYS A 120 -0.83 17.80 11.77
N VAL A 121 -1.57 16.89 12.41
CA VAL A 121 -1.18 15.49 12.55
C VAL A 121 -2.18 14.59 11.84
N LEU A 122 -3.45 14.59 12.26
CA LEU A 122 -4.42 13.63 11.73
C LEU A 122 -4.81 13.89 10.28
N ARG A 123 -4.97 15.15 9.85
CA ARG A 123 -5.26 15.49 8.45
C ARG A 123 -4.18 14.98 7.49
N PRO A 124 -2.87 15.24 7.69
CA PRO A 124 -1.80 14.60 6.91
C PRO A 124 -1.91 13.08 6.81
N LEU A 125 -2.23 12.39 7.92
CA LEU A 125 -2.40 10.94 7.94
C LEU A 125 -3.65 10.49 7.16
N ARG A 126 -4.74 11.25 7.20
CA ARG A 126 -5.94 11.00 6.36
C ARG A 126 -5.67 11.24 4.89
N THR A 127 -4.85 12.24 4.53
CA THR A 127 -4.43 12.47 3.14
C THR A 127 -3.54 11.35 2.64
N GLN A 128 -2.59 10.87 3.45
CA GLN A 128 -1.81 9.68 3.12
C GLN A 128 -2.70 8.43 2.94
N THR A 129 -3.71 8.27 3.80
CA THR A 129 -4.70 7.19 3.69
C THR A 129 -5.47 7.24 2.37
N GLY A 130 -6.00 8.40 2.00
CA GLY A 130 -6.67 8.59 0.72
C GLY A 130 -5.73 8.38 -0.47
N GLY A 131 -4.45 8.73 -0.33
CA GLY A 131 -3.41 8.41 -1.30
C GLY A 131 -3.18 6.91 -1.49
N THR A 132 -3.15 6.13 -0.42
CA THR A 132 -3.01 4.65 -0.49
C THR A 132 -4.21 4.03 -1.21
N ILE A 133 -5.42 4.52 -0.92
CA ILE A 133 -6.67 4.11 -1.60
C ILE A 133 -6.60 4.43 -3.10
N MET A 134 -6.23 5.67 -3.47
CA MET A 134 -6.11 6.09 -4.87
C MET A 134 -5.02 5.30 -5.61
N ALA A 135 -3.86 5.09 -4.97
CA ALA A 135 -2.77 4.31 -5.53
C ALA A 135 -3.20 2.86 -5.77
N GLY A 136 -3.99 2.25 -4.87
CA GLY A 136 -4.57 0.92 -5.10
C GLY A 136 -5.39 0.86 -6.38
N LYS A 137 -6.24 1.85 -6.63
CA LYS A 137 -7.02 1.94 -7.88
C LYS A 137 -6.11 2.09 -9.11
N LEU A 138 -5.11 2.96 -9.04
CA LEU A 138 -4.16 3.15 -10.14
C LEU A 138 -3.33 1.90 -10.42
N ALA A 139 -2.96 1.13 -9.40
CA ALA A 139 -2.24 -0.12 -9.57
C ALA A 139 -3.07 -1.10 -10.39
N VAL A 140 -4.36 -1.28 -10.06
CA VAL A 140 -5.26 -2.14 -10.84
C VAL A 140 -5.42 -1.62 -12.27
N ASP A 141 -5.61 -0.31 -12.44
CA ASP A 141 -5.86 0.28 -13.76
C ASP A 141 -4.63 0.28 -14.68
N ARG A 142 -3.42 0.35 -14.10
CA ARG A 142 -2.18 0.68 -14.83
C ARG A 142 -1.03 -0.30 -14.56
N GLY A 143 -1.31 -1.37 -13.84
CA GLY A 143 -0.36 -2.43 -13.46
C GLY A 143 0.54 -2.10 -12.27
N TRP A 144 0.73 -0.84 -11.92
CA TRP A 144 1.51 -0.45 -10.74
C TRP A 144 1.10 0.92 -10.21
N ALA A 145 1.33 1.15 -8.92
CA ALA A 145 1.29 2.47 -8.32
C ALA A 145 2.14 2.55 -7.05
N ILE A 146 2.58 3.75 -6.71
CA ILE A 146 3.35 4.04 -5.50
C ILE A 146 2.69 5.20 -4.78
N ASN A 147 2.20 4.99 -3.56
CA ASN A 147 1.96 6.10 -2.65
C ASN A 147 3.25 6.37 -1.89
N VAL A 148 3.81 7.58 -2.02
CA VAL A 148 5.13 7.85 -1.40
C VAL A 148 5.07 7.94 0.12
N GLY A 149 3.88 8.02 0.71
CA GLY A 149 3.62 7.86 2.14
C GLY A 149 2.71 6.65 2.42
N GLY A 150 1.98 6.70 3.54
CA GLY A 150 1.11 5.58 3.97
C GLY A 150 1.91 4.38 4.48
N GLY A 151 1.30 3.19 4.45
CA GLY A 151 1.90 1.98 5.02
C GLY A 151 1.70 1.89 6.53
N PHE A 152 0.54 2.34 7.02
CA PHE A 152 0.24 2.42 8.45
C PHE A 152 -0.16 1.04 9.03
N HIS A 153 0.75 0.08 8.90
CA HIS A 153 0.50 -1.34 9.12
C HIS A 153 0.23 -1.74 10.58
N HIS A 154 0.45 -0.85 11.56
CA HIS A 154 0.15 -1.09 12.97
C HIS A 154 -1.28 -0.69 13.37
N CYS A 155 -2.00 0.03 12.51
CA CYS A 155 -3.38 0.40 12.78
C CYS A 155 -4.34 -0.70 12.30
N SER A 156 -5.26 -1.08 13.16
CA SER A 156 -6.41 -1.93 12.87
C SER A 156 -7.70 -1.10 12.89
N SER A 157 -8.80 -1.70 12.45
CA SER A 157 -10.16 -1.14 12.50
C SER A 157 -10.55 -0.51 13.85
N GLU A 158 -10.06 -1.01 14.97
CA GLU A 158 -10.44 -0.53 16.31
C GLU A 158 -9.31 0.13 17.13
N LYS A 159 -8.06 0.06 16.66
CA LYS A 159 -6.89 0.46 17.44
C LYS A 159 -5.74 0.92 16.56
N GLY A 160 -5.23 2.12 16.82
CA GLY A 160 -3.93 2.60 16.34
C GLY A 160 -2.79 2.33 17.32
N GLY A 161 -1.56 2.48 16.85
CA GLY A 161 -0.32 2.29 17.60
C GLY A 161 0.89 2.34 16.65
N GLY A 162 2.12 2.36 17.19
CA GLY A 162 3.34 2.37 16.36
C GLY A 162 3.32 3.44 15.27
N PHE A 163 2.95 4.67 15.63
CA PHE A 163 2.81 5.81 14.72
C PHE A 163 1.64 5.75 13.72
N CYS A 164 0.86 4.67 13.71
CA CYS A 164 -0.21 4.42 12.76
C CYS A 164 -1.59 4.76 13.35
N ALA A 165 -2.23 5.82 12.83
CA ALA A 165 -3.56 6.26 13.29
C ALA A 165 -4.74 5.74 12.45
N TYR A 166 -4.49 5.38 11.18
CA TYR A 166 -5.51 4.90 10.26
C TYR A 166 -5.00 3.64 9.54
N ALA A 167 -5.87 2.68 9.30
CA ALA A 167 -5.53 1.38 8.69
C ALA A 167 -5.58 1.50 7.17
N ASP A 168 -4.68 2.27 6.58
CA ASP A 168 -4.71 2.64 5.16
C ASP A 168 -4.58 1.44 4.21
N ILE A 169 -3.73 0.46 4.54
CA ILE A 169 -3.61 -0.81 3.80
C ILE A 169 -4.96 -1.57 3.81
N THR A 170 -5.57 -1.73 4.99
CA THR A 170 -6.87 -2.40 5.12
C THR A 170 -7.95 -1.65 4.33
N LEU A 171 -7.98 -0.32 4.45
CA LEU A 171 -8.94 0.54 3.74
C LEU A 171 -8.77 0.41 2.22
N ALA A 172 -7.55 0.47 1.70
CA ALA A 172 -7.30 0.32 0.27
C ALA A 172 -7.81 -1.02 -0.27
N ILE A 173 -7.51 -2.13 0.43
CA ILE A 173 -8.01 -3.47 0.03
C ILE A 173 -9.54 -3.54 0.09
N LYS A 174 -10.18 -3.06 1.17
CA LYS A 174 -11.64 -3.09 1.29
C LYS A 174 -12.32 -2.20 0.24
N PHE A 175 -11.75 -1.05 -0.08
CA PHE A 175 -12.23 -0.17 -1.17
C PHE A 175 -12.16 -0.88 -2.51
N LEU A 176 -11.02 -1.52 -2.82
CA LEU A 176 -10.86 -2.29 -4.06
C LEU A 176 -11.91 -3.40 -4.17
N PHE A 177 -12.08 -4.22 -3.12
CA PHE A 177 -13.06 -5.31 -3.10
C PHE A 177 -14.51 -4.83 -3.24
N GLN A 178 -14.83 -3.62 -2.79
CA GLN A 178 -16.19 -3.08 -2.82
C GLN A 178 -16.52 -2.28 -4.08
N ARG A 179 -15.51 -1.71 -4.75
CA ARG A 179 -15.71 -0.62 -5.73
C ARG A 179 -14.96 -0.81 -7.04
N VAL A 180 -14.13 -1.85 -7.17
CA VAL A 180 -13.40 -2.14 -8.39
C VAL A 180 -13.76 -3.54 -8.86
N ASP A 181 -14.45 -3.60 -10.00
CA ASP A 181 -14.86 -4.86 -10.61
C ASP A 181 -13.64 -5.73 -10.92
N GLY A 182 -13.77 -7.03 -10.65
CA GLY A 182 -12.71 -8.01 -10.90
C GLY A 182 -11.65 -8.12 -9.80
N VAL A 183 -11.68 -7.26 -8.77
CA VAL A 183 -10.75 -7.37 -7.62
C VAL A 183 -11.45 -8.05 -6.45
N SER A 184 -11.03 -9.28 -6.14
CA SER A 184 -11.63 -10.11 -5.10
C SER A 184 -10.61 -10.76 -4.17
N ARG A 185 -9.33 -10.74 -4.55
CA ARG A 185 -8.23 -11.34 -3.79
C ARG A 185 -7.00 -10.44 -3.80
N ALA A 186 -6.41 -10.25 -2.62
CA ALA A 186 -5.20 -9.46 -2.46
C ALA A 186 -4.10 -10.28 -1.77
N THR A 187 -2.85 -10.02 -2.12
CA THR A 187 -1.69 -10.48 -1.35
C THR A 187 -1.00 -9.29 -0.73
N ILE A 188 -0.85 -9.29 0.59
CA ILE A 188 0.00 -8.34 1.31
C ILE A 188 1.39 -8.96 1.40
N ILE A 189 2.40 -8.20 0.96
CA ILE A 189 3.81 -8.50 1.20
C ILE A 189 4.32 -7.37 2.10
N ASP A 190 4.50 -7.66 3.38
CA ASP A 190 5.06 -6.71 4.35
C ASP A 190 6.53 -7.02 4.60
N LEU A 191 7.39 -6.05 4.28
CA LEU A 191 8.85 -6.11 4.45
C LEU A 191 9.38 -4.96 5.32
N ASP A 192 8.51 -4.33 6.11
CA ASP A 192 8.89 -3.45 7.21
C ASP A 192 9.59 -4.27 8.32
N ALA A 193 10.47 -3.64 9.10
CA ALA A 193 11.18 -4.35 10.15
C ALA A 193 10.23 -4.87 11.25
N HIS A 194 9.09 -4.21 11.43
CA HIS A 194 8.10 -4.55 12.44
C HIS A 194 6.98 -5.44 11.86
N GLN A 195 6.41 -6.31 12.69
CA GLN A 195 5.24 -7.11 12.30
C GLN A 195 4.04 -6.20 11.99
N GLY A 196 3.37 -6.43 10.86
CA GLY A 196 2.20 -5.70 10.37
C GLY A 196 0.88 -6.00 11.09
N ASN A 197 0.89 -5.98 12.44
CA ASN A 197 -0.19 -6.49 13.28
C ASN A 197 -1.57 -5.83 13.06
N GLY A 198 -1.64 -4.63 12.50
CA GLY A 198 -2.88 -3.92 12.22
C GLY A 198 -3.71 -4.61 11.14
N HIS A 199 -3.15 -4.78 9.94
CA HIS A 199 -3.83 -5.45 8.84
C HIS A 199 -3.98 -6.96 9.09
N GLU A 200 -3.05 -7.59 9.80
CA GLU A 200 -3.20 -8.97 10.25
C GLU A 200 -4.45 -9.18 11.11
N ARG A 201 -4.71 -8.28 12.07
CA ARG A 201 -5.92 -8.34 12.89
C ARG A 201 -7.18 -8.17 12.06
N ASP A 202 -7.18 -7.22 11.13
CA ASP A 202 -8.36 -6.92 10.31
C ASP A 202 -8.69 -8.04 9.30
N PHE A 203 -7.70 -8.83 8.87
CA PHE A 203 -7.86 -9.90 7.89
C PHE A 203 -7.70 -11.32 8.45
N LEU A 204 -7.60 -11.49 9.77
CA LEU A 204 -7.37 -12.78 10.42
C LEU A 204 -8.28 -13.91 9.91
N ASP A 205 -9.57 -13.60 9.67
CA ASP A 205 -10.58 -14.56 9.21
C ASP A 205 -11.00 -14.36 7.74
N ASP A 206 -10.36 -13.44 7.00
CA ASP A 206 -10.72 -13.11 5.61
C ASP A 206 -9.82 -13.87 4.61
N GLN A 207 -10.28 -15.02 4.11
CA GLN A 207 -9.49 -15.86 3.18
C GLN A 207 -9.24 -15.23 1.80
N ARG A 208 -9.82 -14.04 1.52
CA ARG A 208 -9.52 -13.28 0.31
C ARG A 208 -8.18 -12.56 0.39
N VAL A 209 -7.58 -12.45 1.57
CA VAL A 209 -6.29 -11.78 1.77
C VAL A 209 -5.25 -12.80 2.20
N PHE A 210 -4.20 -12.92 1.40
CA PHE A 210 -3.01 -13.69 1.74
C PHE A 210 -1.97 -12.74 2.34
N ILE A 211 -1.42 -13.07 3.51
CA ILE A 211 -0.41 -12.24 4.16
C ILE A 211 0.92 -12.98 4.20
N MET A 212 1.92 -12.39 3.56
CA MET A 212 3.33 -12.65 3.80
C MET A 212 3.89 -11.49 4.62
N ASP A 213 4.50 -11.81 5.76
CA ASP A 213 5.15 -10.82 6.61
C ASP A 213 6.56 -11.32 7.00
N MET A 214 7.56 -10.48 6.73
CA MET A 214 8.96 -10.73 7.04
C MET A 214 9.56 -9.60 7.88
N TYR A 215 9.73 -9.88 9.18
CA TYR A 215 10.04 -8.86 10.19
C TYR A 215 11.06 -9.37 11.22
N ASN A 216 11.66 -8.46 11.97
CA ASN A 216 12.50 -8.77 13.12
C ASN A 216 11.62 -9.22 14.30
N ARG A 217 11.75 -10.48 14.73
CA ARG A 217 10.84 -11.06 15.74
C ARG A 217 11.03 -10.51 17.16
N TYR A 218 12.09 -9.75 17.40
CA TYR A 218 12.48 -9.28 18.73
C TYR A 218 12.00 -7.87 19.07
N ILE A 219 11.41 -7.16 18.11
CA ILE A 219 10.95 -5.78 18.28
C ILE A 219 9.41 -5.69 18.35
N TYR A 220 8.90 -4.49 18.64
CA TYR A 220 7.46 -4.19 18.64
C TYR A 220 6.81 -4.76 17.36
N PRO A 221 5.59 -5.33 17.42
CA PRO A 221 4.60 -5.30 18.49
C PRO A 221 4.51 -6.55 19.39
N GLY A 222 5.16 -7.66 19.02
CA GLY A 222 5.02 -8.93 19.75
C GLY A 222 3.58 -9.49 19.77
N ASP A 223 2.78 -9.22 18.73
CA ASP A 223 1.35 -9.52 18.70
C ASP A 223 1.06 -10.95 18.24
N GLY A 224 1.21 -11.92 19.14
CA GLY A 224 1.04 -13.35 18.84
C GLY A 224 -0.35 -13.76 18.34
N TYR A 225 -1.40 -12.98 18.67
CA TYR A 225 -2.75 -13.26 18.16
C TYR A 225 -2.85 -12.89 16.68
N ALA A 226 -2.36 -11.70 16.31
CA ALA A 226 -2.35 -11.21 14.93
C ALA A 226 -1.52 -12.12 14.01
N LYS A 227 -0.40 -12.68 14.51
CA LYS A 227 0.46 -13.62 13.77
C LYS A 227 -0.26 -14.83 13.17
N ARG A 228 -1.46 -15.19 13.66
CA ARG A 228 -2.28 -16.28 13.11
C ARG A 228 -2.83 -15.98 11.71
N ALA A 229 -2.89 -14.71 11.32
CA ALA A 229 -3.32 -14.27 9.99
C ALA A 229 -2.23 -14.49 8.93
N ILE A 230 -0.97 -14.50 9.34
CA ILE A 230 0.17 -14.62 8.44
C ILE A 230 0.21 -16.03 7.87
N LYS A 231 -0.05 -16.16 6.57
CA LYS A 231 0.02 -17.43 5.84
C LYS A 231 1.46 -17.82 5.56
N ARG A 232 2.32 -16.83 5.33
CA ARG A 232 3.75 -17.00 5.12
C ARG A 232 4.57 -16.08 6.01
N LYS A 233 4.93 -16.59 7.17
CA LYS A 233 5.66 -15.87 8.21
C LYS A 233 7.15 -16.13 8.10
N VAL A 234 7.94 -15.07 8.08
CA VAL A 234 9.41 -15.14 8.02
C VAL A 234 9.98 -14.29 9.14
N GLU A 235 10.46 -14.94 10.20
CA GLU A 235 11.02 -14.24 11.34
C GLU A 235 12.54 -14.06 11.17
N LEU A 236 13.00 -12.82 11.20
CA LEU A 236 14.41 -12.44 11.07
C LEU A 236 15.08 -12.28 12.43
N ASP A 237 16.40 -12.41 12.43
CA ASP A 237 17.26 -12.24 13.59
C ASP A 237 17.85 -10.82 13.63
N TRP A 238 18.32 -10.39 14.81
CA TRP A 238 19.06 -9.14 14.93
C TRP A 238 20.26 -9.12 14.00
N GLY A 239 20.42 -8.01 13.29
CA GLY A 239 21.56 -7.79 12.42
C GLY A 239 21.60 -8.69 11.18
N THR A 240 20.48 -9.31 10.76
CA THR A 240 20.41 -9.97 9.45
C THR A 240 20.90 -9.00 8.36
N GLU A 241 21.83 -9.46 7.53
CA GLU A 241 22.49 -8.70 6.46
C GLU A 241 21.90 -9.03 5.07
N ASP A 242 22.32 -8.27 4.06
CA ASP A 242 21.80 -8.31 2.69
C ASP A 242 21.64 -9.71 2.09
N ALA A 243 22.67 -10.56 2.18
CA ALA A 243 22.67 -11.85 1.48
C ALA A 243 21.56 -12.78 1.99
N GLU A 244 21.43 -12.93 3.30
CA GLU A 244 20.38 -13.72 3.93
C GLU A 244 19.01 -13.08 3.69
N TYR A 245 18.91 -11.76 3.88
CA TYR A 245 17.66 -11.02 3.73
C TYR A 245 17.10 -11.16 2.32
N LEU A 246 17.89 -10.86 1.29
CA LEU A 246 17.45 -10.88 -0.10
C LEU A 246 17.11 -12.30 -0.57
N GLN A 247 17.85 -13.32 -0.11
CA GLN A 247 17.50 -14.72 -0.37
C GLN A 247 16.12 -15.07 0.20
N LYS A 248 15.83 -14.66 1.44
CA LYS A 248 14.52 -14.86 2.07
C LYS A 248 13.42 -14.10 1.35
N VAL A 249 13.66 -12.83 0.97
CA VAL A 249 12.69 -12.03 0.18
C VAL A 249 12.33 -12.77 -1.10
N GLU A 250 13.31 -13.18 -1.90
CA GLU A 250 13.05 -13.84 -3.18
C GLU A 250 12.29 -15.16 -2.98
N LEU A 251 12.78 -16.04 -2.10
CA LEU A 251 12.16 -17.34 -1.84
C LEU A 251 10.69 -17.20 -1.38
N HIS A 252 10.45 -16.30 -0.42
CA HIS A 252 9.15 -16.19 0.20
C HIS A 252 8.16 -15.39 -0.66
N CYS A 253 8.62 -14.34 -1.36
CA CYS A 253 7.80 -13.61 -2.32
C CYS A 253 7.34 -14.54 -3.46
N GLU A 254 8.27 -15.28 -4.06
CA GLU A 254 7.96 -16.20 -5.15
C GLU A 254 6.95 -17.27 -4.73
N GLY A 255 7.15 -17.90 -3.58
CA GLY A 255 6.20 -18.92 -3.16
C GLY A 255 4.86 -18.35 -2.66
N ALA A 256 4.79 -17.12 -2.12
CA ALA A 256 3.50 -16.50 -1.78
C ALA A 256 2.63 -16.34 -3.03
N LEU A 257 3.27 -15.89 -4.12
CA LEU A 257 2.63 -15.72 -5.43
C LEU A 257 2.48 -17.04 -6.21
N ASN A 258 3.02 -18.16 -5.73
CA ASN A 258 2.75 -19.51 -6.26
C ASN A 258 1.62 -20.20 -5.51
N GLU A 259 1.46 -19.95 -4.21
CA GLU A 259 0.36 -20.49 -3.39
C GLU A 259 -0.97 -19.83 -3.74
N VAL A 260 -0.94 -18.53 -4.05
CA VAL A 260 -2.13 -17.77 -4.41
C VAL A 260 -1.85 -16.93 -5.64
N ARG A 261 -2.80 -16.88 -6.57
CA ARG A 261 -2.86 -15.88 -7.63
C ARG A 261 -3.75 -14.74 -7.14
N PRO A 262 -3.20 -13.60 -6.68
CA PRO A 262 -4.00 -12.45 -6.29
C PRO A 262 -4.36 -11.59 -7.50
N ASP A 263 -5.39 -10.76 -7.33
CA ASP A 263 -5.76 -9.74 -8.30
C ASP A 263 -4.91 -8.47 -8.13
N ILE A 264 -4.33 -8.27 -6.94
CA ILE A 264 -3.40 -7.19 -6.61
C ILE A 264 -2.43 -7.60 -5.50
N ILE A 265 -1.20 -7.10 -5.59
CA ILE A 265 -0.21 -7.11 -4.51
C ILE A 265 -0.23 -5.76 -3.80
N VAL A 266 -0.34 -5.75 -2.48
CA VAL A 266 -0.08 -4.58 -1.64
C VAL A 266 1.26 -4.80 -0.96
N TYR A 267 2.27 -4.06 -1.40
CA TYR A 267 3.64 -4.15 -0.95
C TYR A 267 3.97 -3.04 0.05
N ASN A 268 4.19 -3.41 1.31
CA ASN A 268 4.63 -2.51 2.36
C ASN A 268 6.17 -2.51 2.44
N ALA A 269 6.78 -1.44 1.93
CA ALA A 269 8.21 -1.34 1.66
C ALA A 269 8.98 -0.56 2.74
N GLY A 270 8.69 -0.84 4.03
CA GLY A 270 9.31 -0.16 5.16
C GLY A 270 10.83 -0.14 5.11
N THR A 271 11.45 1.00 5.40
CA THR A 271 12.91 1.20 5.24
C THR A 271 13.67 1.21 6.56
N ASP A 272 13.01 0.88 7.65
CA ASP A 272 13.59 0.68 8.98
C ASP A 272 14.41 -0.60 9.12
N ILE A 273 14.40 -1.47 8.10
CA ILE A 273 15.36 -2.57 7.97
C ILE A 273 16.81 -2.09 7.73
N LEU A 274 17.01 -0.80 7.43
CA LEU A 274 18.29 -0.20 7.12
C LEU A 274 19.27 -0.32 8.29
N GLU A 275 20.53 -0.64 7.99
CA GLU A 275 21.61 -0.65 8.96
C GLU A 275 21.63 0.64 9.80
N GLY A 276 21.76 0.50 11.12
CA GLY A 276 21.78 1.63 12.05
C GLY A 276 20.44 2.37 12.22
N ASP A 277 19.33 1.82 11.71
CA ASP A 277 18.01 2.35 12.04
C ASP A 277 17.73 2.15 13.54
N PRO A 278 17.23 3.18 14.25
CA PRO A 278 17.07 3.12 15.70
C PRO A 278 16.00 2.13 16.18
N LEU A 279 15.09 1.69 15.31
CA LEU A 279 13.94 0.87 15.69
C LEU A 279 13.94 -0.53 15.05
N GLY A 280 14.44 -0.68 13.81
CA GLY A 280 14.27 -1.95 13.08
C GLY A 280 15.28 -3.07 13.39
N GLY A 281 16.52 -2.74 13.80
CA GLY A 281 17.44 -3.75 14.32
C GLY A 281 18.03 -4.76 13.32
N LEU A 282 17.89 -4.49 12.03
CA LEU A 282 18.53 -5.27 10.96
C LEU A 282 19.76 -4.53 10.42
N SER A 283 20.51 -5.18 9.53
CA SER A 283 21.77 -4.66 8.97
C SER A 283 21.73 -4.62 7.45
N ILE A 284 20.61 -4.16 6.87
CA ILE A 284 20.45 -4.10 5.41
C ILE A 284 21.08 -2.81 4.86
N THR A 285 21.86 -2.91 3.80
CA THR A 285 22.50 -1.74 3.18
C THR A 285 21.48 -0.95 2.34
N PRO A 286 21.78 0.32 1.99
CA PRO A 286 20.98 1.07 1.01
C PRO A 286 20.75 0.30 -0.31
N GLN A 287 21.77 -0.38 -0.81
CA GLN A 287 21.70 -1.20 -2.02
C GLN A 287 20.82 -2.45 -1.81
N GLY A 288 20.88 -3.05 -0.63
CA GLY A 288 19.98 -4.13 -0.23
C GLY A 288 18.51 -3.72 -0.32
N ILE A 289 18.15 -2.53 0.18
CA ILE A 289 16.77 -2.01 0.08
C ILE A 289 16.34 -1.79 -1.38
N VAL A 290 17.20 -1.17 -2.19
CA VAL A 290 16.93 -0.97 -3.63
C VAL A 290 16.73 -2.32 -4.33
N LYS A 291 17.55 -3.33 -3.99
CA LYS A 291 17.45 -4.66 -4.59
C LYS A 291 16.21 -5.41 -4.14
N ARG A 292 15.82 -5.29 -2.87
CA ARG A 292 14.57 -5.85 -2.31
C ARG A 292 13.37 -5.38 -3.12
N ASP A 293 13.23 -4.06 -3.31
CA ASP A 293 12.09 -3.49 -4.03
C ASP A 293 12.07 -3.97 -5.49
N GLU A 294 13.25 -4.05 -6.14
CA GLU A 294 13.38 -4.62 -7.48
C GLU A 294 12.91 -6.08 -7.55
N LEU A 295 13.28 -6.92 -6.58
CA LEU A 295 12.87 -8.33 -6.54
C LEU A 295 11.34 -8.47 -6.46
N VAL A 296 10.69 -7.68 -5.60
CA VAL A 296 9.23 -7.72 -5.45
C VAL A 296 8.53 -7.25 -6.73
N PHE A 297 8.97 -6.15 -7.34
CA PHE A 297 8.41 -5.66 -8.61
C PHE A 297 8.64 -6.64 -9.77
N ARG A 298 9.81 -7.29 -9.84
CA ARG A 298 10.06 -8.36 -10.82
C ARG A 298 9.11 -9.54 -10.62
N ALA A 299 8.89 -9.98 -9.38
CA ALA A 299 7.99 -11.07 -9.05
C ALA A 299 6.54 -10.78 -9.46
N ALA A 300 6.08 -9.55 -9.21
CA ALA A 300 4.77 -9.05 -9.64
C ALA A 300 4.65 -9.00 -11.18
N ARG A 301 5.63 -8.37 -11.86
CA ARG A 301 5.64 -8.20 -13.31
C ARG A 301 5.67 -9.53 -14.05
N ARG A 302 6.50 -10.49 -13.61
CA ARG A 302 6.56 -11.84 -14.22
C ARG A 302 5.22 -12.57 -14.24
N ARG A 303 4.32 -12.24 -13.31
CA ARG A 303 2.99 -12.85 -13.18
C ARG A 303 1.88 -11.99 -13.76
N GLY A 304 2.20 -10.80 -14.27
CA GLY A 304 1.21 -9.82 -14.73
C GLY A 304 0.25 -9.38 -13.62
N VAL A 305 0.72 -9.33 -12.37
CA VAL A 305 -0.11 -8.96 -11.22
C VAL A 305 0.11 -7.49 -10.88
N PRO A 306 -0.95 -6.66 -10.82
CA PRO A 306 -0.89 -5.30 -10.32
C PRO A 306 -0.20 -5.15 -8.96
N ILE A 307 0.62 -4.12 -8.78
CA ILE A 307 1.30 -3.85 -7.51
C ILE A 307 1.10 -2.42 -7.00
N LEU A 308 0.58 -2.30 -5.77
CA LEU A 308 0.58 -1.07 -4.97
C LEU A 308 1.77 -1.11 -4.02
N MET A 309 2.64 -0.11 -4.06
CA MET A 309 3.71 0.09 -3.07
C MET A 309 3.38 1.26 -2.13
N VAL A 310 3.60 1.05 -0.84
CA VAL A 310 3.64 2.09 0.21
C VAL A 310 4.98 2.01 0.94
N THR A 311 5.47 3.13 1.47
CA THR A 311 6.87 3.25 1.93
C THR A 311 7.08 3.10 3.44
N SER A 312 6.02 3.22 4.26
CA SER A 312 6.00 2.89 5.70
C SER A 312 7.14 3.51 6.55
N GLY A 313 7.73 2.70 7.44
CA GLY A 313 8.77 3.04 8.40
C GLY A 313 10.09 3.46 7.77
N GLY A 314 11.07 3.71 8.62
CA GLY A 314 12.39 4.24 8.28
C GLY A 314 12.60 5.61 8.90
N TYR A 315 13.59 5.65 9.80
CA TYR A 315 13.73 6.70 10.80
C TYR A 315 15.09 7.41 10.69
N GLN A 316 15.80 7.20 9.58
CA GLN A 316 17.05 7.88 9.27
C GLN A 316 16.85 8.98 8.22
N LYS A 317 17.61 10.06 8.30
CA LYS A 317 17.55 11.15 7.30
C LYS A 317 17.86 10.68 5.88
N ARG A 318 18.74 9.68 5.73
CA ARG A 318 19.13 9.11 4.42
C ARG A 318 18.03 8.27 3.77
N THR A 319 17.02 7.84 4.52
CA THR A 319 15.90 7.03 4.02
C THR A 319 15.20 7.67 2.82
N ALA A 320 14.96 8.99 2.84
CA ALA A 320 14.28 9.67 1.74
C ALA A 320 15.04 9.54 0.41
N ARG A 321 16.38 9.59 0.44
CA ARG A 321 17.20 9.39 -0.76
C ARG A 321 17.14 7.93 -1.21
N ILE A 322 17.20 6.98 -0.29
CA ILE A 322 17.13 5.53 -0.60
C ILE A 322 15.81 5.16 -1.26
N ILE A 323 14.68 5.69 -0.76
CA ILE A 323 13.36 5.49 -1.40
C ILE A 323 13.37 6.05 -2.82
N ALA A 324 13.91 7.26 -3.02
CA ALA A 324 14.03 7.84 -4.35
C ALA A 324 14.92 6.99 -5.27
N ASP A 325 16.07 6.53 -4.78
CA ASP A 325 16.99 5.65 -5.53
C ASP A 325 16.35 4.33 -5.92
N SER A 326 15.51 3.77 -5.05
CA SER A 326 14.72 2.57 -5.31
C SER A 326 13.74 2.80 -6.46
N ILE A 327 12.93 3.86 -6.39
CA ILE A 327 11.96 4.21 -7.44
C ILE A 327 12.68 4.46 -8.78
N LEU A 328 13.79 5.19 -8.77
CA LEU A 328 14.60 5.42 -9.96
C LEU A 328 15.21 4.12 -10.49
N ASN A 329 15.61 3.19 -9.63
CA ASN A 329 16.05 1.86 -10.05
C ASN A 329 14.93 1.09 -10.74
N LEU A 330 13.72 1.07 -10.17
CA LEU A 330 12.57 0.42 -10.79
C LEU A 330 12.31 0.96 -12.19
N GLN A 331 12.42 2.28 -12.40
CA GLN A 331 12.30 2.90 -13.72
C GLN A 331 13.43 2.47 -14.65
N ARG A 332 14.70 2.52 -14.21
CA ARG A 332 15.85 2.08 -15.01
C ARG A 332 15.78 0.60 -15.42
N GLN A 333 15.18 -0.25 -14.58
CA GLN A 333 14.94 -1.66 -14.86
C GLN A 333 13.68 -1.89 -15.73
N GLY A 334 13.00 -0.81 -16.13
CA GLY A 334 11.76 -0.84 -16.92
C GLY A 334 10.57 -1.45 -16.17
N LEU A 335 10.65 -1.60 -14.85
CA LEU A 335 9.61 -2.21 -14.01
C LEU A 335 8.44 -1.24 -13.74
N ILE A 336 8.69 0.05 -13.90
CA ILE A 336 7.70 1.14 -13.86
C ILE A 336 7.95 2.10 -15.04
N GLY A 337 6.96 2.92 -15.38
CA GLY A 337 7.01 3.85 -16.51
C GLY A 337 6.15 3.40 -17.70
N ALA A 338 6.19 4.17 -18.81
CA ALA A 338 5.34 3.93 -19.99
C ALA A 338 5.62 2.56 -20.65
N GLU A 339 6.88 2.13 -20.70
CA GLU A 339 7.30 0.85 -21.27
C GLU A 339 6.99 -0.36 -20.36
N ALA A 340 6.54 -0.13 -19.12
CA ALA A 340 6.17 -1.22 -18.22
C ALA A 340 4.86 -1.92 -18.66
N ALA A 341 3.99 -1.20 -19.39
CA ALA A 341 2.72 -1.71 -19.89
C ALA A 341 2.86 -2.62 -21.14
N ASP A 342 3.97 -2.52 -21.87
CA ASP A 342 4.17 -3.17 -23.18
C ASP A 342 5.06 -4.43 -23.13
N GLY A 343 5.15 -5.09 -21.97
CA GLY A 343 5.93 -6.34 -21.82
C GLY A 343 5.38 -7.48 -22.69
N GLU A 344 6.09 -7.77 -23.78
CA GLU A 344 6.14 -9.00 -24.59
C GLU A 344 5.10 -10.08 -24.25
N GLY A 345 3.91 -9.94 -24.86
CA GLY A 345 2.84 -10.94 -24.73
C GLY A 345 1.70 -10.83 -25.74
N SER A 346 1.85 -10.04 -26.80
CA SER A 346 0.88 -9.99 -27.90
C SER A 346 1.59 -9.85 -29.25
N SER A 347 2.28 -10.91 -29.66
CA SER A 347 2.49 -11.16 -31.09
C SER A 347 1.89 -12.52 -31.44
N SER A 348 1.26 -12.56 -32.61
CA SER A 348 0.54 -13.68 -33.23
C SER A 348 -0.85 -14.04 -32.67
N LEU A 349 -1.83 -13.21 -33.01
CA LEU A 349 -3.04 -13.71 -33.66
C LEU A 349 -3.33 -12.78 -34.85
N ALA A 350 -2.46 -12.91 -35.85
CA ALA A 350 -2.69 -12.33 -37.16
C ALA A 350 -3.92 -13.01 -37.79
N THR A 351 -4.95 -12.21 -38.02
CA THR A 351 -5.61 -12.08 -39.32
C THR A 351 -5.35 -13.22 -40.30
N HIS A 352 -6.26 -14.21 -40.37
CA HIS A 352 -6.61 -14.89 -41.61
C HIS A 352 -7.92 -15.65 -41.43
N MET A 353 -8.99 -15.14 -42.04
CA MET A 353 -9.83 -15.86 -43.02
C MET A 353 -11.20 -15.18 -43.13
N ALA A 354 -11.30 -14.25 -44.07
CA ALA A 354 -12.52 -14.08 -44.84
C ALA A 354 -12.19 -14.44 -46.29
N CYS A 355 -12.75 -15.55 -46.78
CA CYS A 355 -13.44 -15.67 -48.08
C CYS A 355 -13.53 -17.12 -48.61
N SER A 356 -14.76 -17.43 -49.02
CA SER A 356 -15.22 -18.32 -50.11
C SER A 356 -15.05 -19.84 -50.01
N ALA A 357 -16.19 -20.53 -49.80
CA ALA A 357 -16.81 -21.48 -50.74
C ALA A 357 -18.24 -21.73 -50.21
N GLY A 358 -19.34 -21.66 -50.96
CA GLY A 358 -19.53 -22.18 -52.31
C GLY A 358 -20.28 -23.52 -52.23
N SER A 359 -21.61 -23.47 -52.19
CA SER A 359 -22.62 -24.49 -52.55
C SER A 359 -22.26 -25.99 -52.58
N ALA A 360 -23.01 -26.83 -51.85
CA ALA A 360 -23.65 -28.04 -52.38
C ALA A 360 -24.50 -28.77 -51.32
N GLY A 361 -25.72 -29.19 -51.68
CA GLY A 361 -26.32 -30.42 -51.16
C GLY A 361 -27.55 -30.31 -50.26
N SER A 362 -28.72 -30.04 -50.85
CA SER A 362 -30.00 -30.54 -50.30
C SER A 362 -30.62 -31.48 -51.33
N LYS A 363 -30.66 -32.78 -50.98
CA LYS A 363 -31.31 -33.84 -51.76
C LYS A 363 -32.81 -33.83 -51.46
N HIS A 364 -33.59 -33.81 -52.52
CA HIS A 364 -35.02 -34.13 -52.49
C HIS A 364 -35.26 -35.64 -52.61
N SER A 365 -36.29 -36.05 -51.86
CA SER A 365 -37.31 -37.06 -52.14
C SER A 365 -37.00 -38.55 -52.08
N ALA A 366 -37.78 -39.16 -51.19
CA ALA A 366 -38.26 -40.53 -51.21
C ALA A 366 -38.91 -40.91 -52.56
N VAL A 367 -38.58 -42.10 -53.04
CA VAL A 367 -39.51 -43.21 -53.30
C VAL A 367 -38.83 -44.48 -52.81
#